data_AF-A0A497JU18-F1
#
_entry.id   AF-A0A497JU18-F1
#
_cell.length_a   1.000
_cell.length_b   1.000
_cell.length_c   1.000
_cell.angle_alpha   90.00
_cell.angle_beta   90.00
_cell.angle_gamma   90.00
#
_symmetry.space_group_name_H-M   'P 1'
#
loop_
_entity.id
_entity.type
_entity.pdbx_description
1 polymer ?
#
loop_
_entity_poly.entity_id
_entity_poly.type
_entity_poly.pdbx_seq_one_letter_code
_entity_poly.pdbx_strand_id
1 'polypeptide(L)'
;MCDLIVAVGGATKNGTVIFGKNSDRPPNEPQLLVHYPRRRHRNGSSIKCQLIEIPQVDVTFEVLGSRPYWCWGFEHGVNEFGVAIGNAAVHSKEPFESPEGKAGLIGMDLVRLGLERGRSAYESMHVIIDLLEKYGPGSLGRARYHNNFLIADADEAWVLETAGRYWVAEKITDGVRAVSNLYTIGDEWSEAHPDLVEHAVK
;
A
#
# COMPACT_ATOMS: atom_id res chain seq x y z
N MET A 1 12.68 -7.72 -9.37
CA MET A 1 11.29 -7.37 -9.69
C MET A 1 10.41 -7.87 -8.57
N CYS A 2 9.54 -7.00 -8.05
CA CYS A 2 8.44 -7.37 -7.16
C CYS A 2 7.22 -7.74 -7.99
N ASP A 3 6.52 -8.76 -7.54
CA ASP A 3 5.29 -9.32 -8.08
C ASP A 3 4.35 -9.63 -6.91
N LEU A 4 3.10 -9.30 -7.10
CA LEU A 4 2.00 -9.59 -6.20
C LEU A 4 0.95 -10.37 -6.97
N ILE A 5 0.27 -11.29 -6.30
CA ILE A 5 -0.81 -12.08 -6.87
C ILE A 5 -1.91 -12.24 -5.84
N VAL A 6 -3.16 -12.18 -6.30
CA VAL A 6 -4.32 -12.55 -5.52
C VAL A 6 -5.22 -13.49 -6.33
N ALA A 7 -5.80 -14.48 -5.66
CA ALA A 7 -6.90 -15.30 -6.17
C ALA A 7 -8.10 -15.13 -5.24
N VAL A 8 -9.26 -14.75 -5.81
CA VAL A 8 -10.49 -14.39 -5.08
C VAL A 8 -11.65 -15.24 -5.61
N GLY A 9 -12.64 -15.51 -4.77
CA GLY A 9 -13.88 -16.17 -5.17
C GLY A 9 -13.67 -17.57 -5.75
N GLY A 10 -14.29 -17.83 -6.91
CA GLY A 10 -14.24 -19.11 -7.62
C GLY A 10 -12.87 -19.50 -8.16
N ALA A 11 -11.87 -18.62 -8.09
CA ALA A 11 -10.50 -18.93 -8.46
C ALA A 11 -9.83 -19.95 -7.52
N THR A 12 -10.34 -20.10 -6.29
CA THR A 12 -9.83 -21.07 -5.32
C THR A 12 -10.89 -22.12 -5.00
N LYS A 13 -10.44 -23.35 -4.71
CA LYS A 13 -11.32 -24.54 -4.57
C LYS A 13 -12.43 -24.35 -3.52
N ASN A 14 -12.17 -23.56 -2.48
CA ASN A 14 -13.05 -23.37 -1.34
C ASN A 14 -13.46 -21.90 -1.13
N GLY A 15 -13.23 -21.03 -2.12
CA GLY A 15 -13.55 -19.60 -2.01
C GLY A 15 -12.62 -18.81 -1.08
N THR A 16 -11.56 -19.41 -0.54
CA THR A 16 -10.58 -18.69 0.28
C THR A 16 -9.74 -17.76 -0.58
N VAL A 17 -9.52 -16.54 -0.11
CA VAL A 17 -8.60 -15.60 -0.77
C VAL A 17 -7.14 -16.02 -0.54
N ILE A 18 -6.37 -16.12 -1.62
CA ILE A 18 -4.93 -16.40 -1.56
C ILE A 18 -4.19 -15.14 -2.00
N PHE A 19 -3.33 -14.61 -1.12
CA PHE A 19 -2.46 -13.48 -1.42
C PHE A 19 -0.99 -13.92 -1.43
N GLY A 20 -0.23 -13.47 -2.41
CA GLY A 20 1.20 -13.73 -2.53
C GLY A 20 1.96 -12.47 -2.92
N LYS A 21 3.16 -12.31 -2.35
CA LYS A 21 4.13 -11.29 -2.75
C LYS A 21 5.54 -11.87 -2.71
N ASN A 22 6.34 -11.61 -3.74
CA ASN A 22 7.80 -11.62 -3.62
C ASN A 22 8.30 -10.17 -3.46
N SER A 23 9.45 -10.01 -2.80
CA SER A 23 10.10 -8.70 -2.63
C SER A 23 11.52 -8.80 -3.17
N ASP A 24 11.85 -7.95 -4.15
CA ASP A 24 13.16 -7.93 -4.78
C ASP A 24 14.15 -7.09 -3.98
N ARG A 25 14.70 -7.71 -2.95
CA ARG A 25 15.62 -7.05 -2.05
C ARG A 25 17.07 -7.42 -2.38
N PRO A 26 18.04 -6.56 -2.07
CA PRO A 26 19.45 -6.92 -2.18
C PRO A 26 19.75 -8.22 -1.40
N PRO A 27 20.62 -9.12 -1.90
CA PRO A 27 20.84 -10.43 -1.28
C PRO A 27 21.20 -10.41 0.22
N ASN A 28 21.83 -9.34 0.68
CA ASN A 28 22.31 -9.18 2.05
C ASN A 28 21.42 -8.25 2.88
N GLU A 29 20.17 -8.03 2.47
CA GLU A 29 19.24 -7.20 3.21
C GLU A 29 18.17 -8.05 3.92
N PRO A 30 18.28 -8.24 5.25
CA PRO A 30 17.32 -9.03 6.00
C PRO A 30 15.91 -8.46 5.92
N GLN A 31 14.96 -9.35 5.63
CA GLN A 31 13.53 -9.12 5.76
C GLN A 31 13.06 -9.68 7.10
N LEU A 32 12.80 -8.81 8.07
CA LEU A 32 12.37 -9.17 9.40
C LEU A 32 10.86 -9.41 9.41
N LEU A 33 10.43 -10.55 9.94
CA LEU A 33 9.04 -10.77 10.34
C LEU A 33 8.82 -10.11 11.70
N VAL A 34 7.92 -9.14 11.76
CA VAL A 34 7.64 -8.34 12.95
C VAL A 34 6.16 -8.36 13.30
N HIS A 35 5.88 -8.43 14.59
CA HIS A 35 4.52 -8.41 15.14
C HIS A 35 4.36 -7.17 16.00
N TYR A 36 3.25 -6.46 15.81
CA TYR A 36 2.85 -5.33 16.66
C TYR A 36 1.44 -5.60 17.19
N PRO A 37 1.24 -5.68 18.51
CA PRO A 37 -0.06 -5.91 19.09
C PRO A 37 -0.95 -4.67 18.94
N ARG A 38 -2.27 -4.89 18.97
CA ARG A 38 -3.29 -3.84 19.01
C ARG A 38 -2.97 -2.85 20.13
N ARG A 39 -3.05 -1.55 19.83
CA ARG A 39 -2.68 -0.51 20.80
C ARG A 39 -3.68 0.64 20.78
N ARG A 40 -3.96 1.16 21.97
CA ARG A 40 -4.62 2.46 22.16
C ARG A 40 -3.57 3.53 22.42
N HIS A 41 -3.69 4.66 21.74
CA HIS A 41 -2.75 5.77 21.84
C HIS A 41 -3.36 6.94 22.62
N ARG A 42 -2.50 7.85 23.09
CA ARG A 42 -2.95 9.08 23.75
C ARG A 42 -3.54 10.02 22.70
N ASN A 43 -4.66 10.66 23.02
CA ASN A 43 -5.26 11.68 22.16
C ASN A 43 -4.25 12.80 21.86
N GLY A 44 -4.15 13.19 20.59
CA GLY A 44 -3.21 14.20 20.10
C GLY A 44 -1.76 13.73 20.00
N SER A 45 -1.48 12.43 20.18
CA SER A 45 -0.14 11.89 19.93
C SER A 45 0.19 11.83 18.45
N SER A 46 1.47 11.68 18.15
CA SER A 46 2.04 11.57 16.82
C SER A 46 2.80 10.26 16.65
N ILE A 47 3.04 9.88 15.41
CA ILE A 47 3.86 8.73 15.04
C ILE A 47 4.92 9.15 14.03
N LYS A 48 6.17 8.82 14.35
CA LYS A 48 7.31 9.01 13.46
C LYS A 48 7.38 7.83 12.48
N CYS A 49 7.06 8.09 11.23
CA CYS A 49 7.23 7.19 10.11
C CYS A 49 8.68 7.26 9.58
N GLN A 50 8.95 6.78 8.36
CA GLN A 50 10.31 6.72 7.85
C GLN A 50 10.95 8.10 7.65
N LEU A 51 10.19 9.04 7.10
CA LEU A 51 10.68 10.38 6.72
C LEU A 51 10.01 11.51 7.49
N ILE A 52 8.72 11.34 7.81
CA ILE A 52 7.89 12.37 8.41
C ILE A 52 7.23 11.88 9.70
N GLU A 53 6.69 12.82 10.46
CA GLU A 53 5.87 12.55 11.62
C GLU A 53 4.44 13.02 11.34
N ILE A 54 3.46 12.15 11.61
CA ILE A 54 2.04 12.43 11.36
C ILE A 54 1.23 12.24 12.65
N PRO A 55 0.01 12.81 12.77
CA PRO A 55 -0.90 12.52 13.86
C PRO A 55 -1.19 11.01 13.94
N GLN A 56 -1.21 10.50 15.17
CA GLN A 56 -1.57 9.11 15.43
C GLN A 56 -3.09 8.99 15.63
N VAL A 57 -3.63 7.83 15.24
CA VAL A 57 -5.03 7.48 15.49
C VAL A 57 -5.24 6.94 16.91
N ASP A 58 -6.46 7.00 17.43
CA ASP A 58 -6.76 6.54 18.79
C ASP A 58 -6.45 5.05 19.01
N VAL A 59 -6.65 4.22 17.98
CA VAL A 59 -6.43 2.78 18.03
C VAL A 59 -5.73 2.32 16.76
N THR A 60 -4.64 1.57 16.91
CA THR A 60 -4.04 0.79 15.84
C THR A 60 -4.33 -0.69 16.02
N PHE A 61 -4.63 -1.37 14.93
CA PHE A 61 -4.91 -2.79 14.89
C PHE A 61 -3.65 -3.62 15.07
N GLU A 62 -3.83 -4.86 15.52
CA GLU A 62 -2.74 -5.83 15.57
C GLU A 62 -2.31 -6.24 14.15
N VAL A 63 -1.01 -6.26 13.92
CA VAL A 63 -0.41 -6.53 12.60
C VAL A 63 0.78 -7.47 12.69
N LEU A 64 0.93 -8.30 11.66
CA LEU A 64 2.11 -9.12 11.39
C LEU A 64 2.63 -8.73 10.00
N GLY A 65 3.88 -8.27 9.90
CA GLY A 65 4.44 -7.74 8.66
C GLY A 65 5.88 -8.16 8.42
N SER A 66 6.28 -8.15 7.15
CA SER A 66 7.66 -8.31 6.70
C SER A 66 8.24 -6.95 6.33
N ARG A 67 9.46 -6.64 6.78
CA ARG A 67 10.14 -5.38 6.46
C ARG A 67 11.66 -5.50 6.30
N PRO A 68 12.29 -4.67 5.46
CA PRO A 68 13.73 -4.45 5.54
C PRO A 68 14.14 -4.02 6.94
N TYR A 69 15.27 -4.52 7.44
CA TYR A 69 15.71 -4.26 8.83
C TYR A 69 15.75 -2.77 9.21
N TRP A 70 16.06 -1.90 8.25
CA TRP A 70 16.18 -0.44 8.42
C TRP A 70 14.86 0.32 8.26
N CYS A 71 13.84 -0.29 7.65
CA CYS A 71 12.60 0.39 7.28
C CYS A 71 11.61 0.42 8.42
N TRP A 72 10.90 1.53 8.63
CA TRP A 72 9.82 1.62 9.62
C TRP A 72 8.56 0.85 9.21
N GLY A 73 8.20 0.96 7.93
CA GLY A 73 7.02 0.35 7.32
C GLY A 73 7.24 -1.10 6.89
N PHE A 74 6.28 -1.66 6.15
CA PHE A 74 6.28 -3.06 5.69
C PHE A 74 6.33 -3.17 4.17
N GLU A 75 6.96 -4.23 3.66
CA GLU A 75 6.84 -4.65 2.26
C GLU A 75 5.50 -5.36 2.02
N HIS A 76 5.05 -6.12 3.03
CA HIS A 76 3.73 -6.72 3.10
C HIS A 76 3.40 -7.15 4.52
N GLY A 77 2.13 -7.39 4.79
CA GLY A 77 1.68 -7.96 6.04
C GLY A 77 0.19 -8.26 6.05
N VAL A 78 -0.27 -8.68 7.23
CA VAL A 78 -1.67 -8.93 7.54
C VAL A 78 -2.06 -8.26 8.86
N ASN A 79 -3.35 -8.02 9.07
CA ASN A 79 -3.89 -7.52 10.34
C ASN A 79 -4.90 -8.47 11.00
N GLU A 80 -5.35 -8.14 12.21
CA GLU A 80 -6.32 -8.93 12.98
C GLU A 80 -7.70 -9.10 12.32
N PHE A 81 -8.00 -8.33 11.27
CA PHE A 81 -9.24 -8.43 10.50
C PHE A 81 -9.10 -9.27 9.22
N GLY A 82 -7.93 -9.89 9.01
CA GLY A 82 -7.69 -10.70 7.82
C GLY A 82 -7.37 -9.88 6.56
N VAL A 83 -7.10 -8.58 6.70
CA VAL A 83 -6.63 -7.75 5.58
C VAL A 83 -5.16 -8.06 5.31
N ALA A 84 -4.80 -8.32 4.06
CA ALA A 84 -3.44 -8.44 3.55
C ALA A 84 -3.12 -7.25 2.63
N ILE A 85 -1.92 -6.68 2.78
CA ILE A 85 -1.45 -5.61 1.89
C ILE A 85 0.00 -5.89 1.48
N GLY A 86 0.32 -5.61 0.23
CA GLY A 86 1.70 -5.49 -0.25
C GLY A 86 1.82 -4.40 -1.30
N ASN A 87 3.05 -3.94 -1.56
CA ASN A 87 3.33 -2.94 -2.60
C ASN A 87 4.34 -3.43 -3.65
N ALA A 88 4.36 -2.76 -4.81
CA ALA A 88 5.49 -2.79 -5.74
C ALA A 88 5.80 -1.39 -6.27
N ALA A 89 7.07 -1.17 -6.60
CA ALA A 89 7.57 0.09 -7.14
C ALA A 89 7.13 0.27 -8.60
N VAL A 90 6.62 1.45 -8.95
CA VAL A 90 6.23 1.84 -10.30
C VAL A 90 6.83 3.21 -10.65
N HIS A 91 7.07 3.45 -11.94
CA HIS A 91 7.69 4.68 -12.42
C HIS A 91 6.71 5.45 -13.31
N SER A 92 6.38 6.67 -12.92
CA SER A 92 5.57 7.61 -13.73
C SER A 92 6.38 8.86 -14.10
N LYS A 93 5.77 9.72 -14.93
CA LYS A 93 6.29 11.06 -15.24
C LYS A 93 5.88 12.10 -14.20
N GLU A 94 4.97 11.75 -13.29
CA GLU A 94 4.50 12.67 -12.25
C GLU A 94 5.65 13.09 -11.32
N PRO A 95 5.75 14.38 -10.97
CA PRO A 95 6.74 14.85 -10.03
C PRO A 95 6.36 14.43 -8.60
N PHE A 96 7.37 14.38 -7.73
CA PHE A 96 7.13 14.38 -6.29
C PHE A 96 6.82 15.81 -5.84
N GLU A 97 5.85 15.97 -4.95
CA GLU A 97 5.37 17.25 -4.43
C GLU A 97 6.45 17.93 -3.57
N SER A 98 7.29 17.15 -2.90
CA SER A 98 8.44 17.65 -2.14
C SER A 98 9.77 17.51 -2.91
N PRO A 99 10.73 18.44 -2.73
CA PRO A 99 12.07 18.30 -3.29
C PRO A 99 12.68 16.95 -2.94
N GLU A 100 12.99 16.17 -3.97
CA GLU A 100 13.55 14.81 -3.87
C GLU A 100 12.67 13.78 -3.13
N GLY A 101 11.37 14.05 -2.92
CA GLY A 101 10.48 13.14 -2.20
C GLY A 101 10.83 13.00 -0.71
N LYS A 102 11.53 13.98 -0.14
CA LYS A 102 12.07 13.95 1.23
C LYS A 102 11.05 14.26 2.32
N ALA A 103 9.85 14.69 1.95
CA ALA A 103 8.78 15.03 2.89
C ALA A 103 7.46 14.39 2.44
N GLY A 104 7.35 13.08 2.63
CA GLY A 104 6.15 12.29 2.32
C GLY A 104 6.21 10.89 2.91
N LEU A 105 5.16 10.10 2.70
CA LEU A 105 5.07 8.70 3.15
C LEU A 105 5.59 7.77 2.06
N ILE A 106 6.55 6.93 2.38
CA ILE A 106 7.01 5.90 1.42
C ILE A 106 5.98 4.78 1.32
N GLY A 107 6.01 4.01 0.22
CA GLY A 107 5.08 2.88 0.01
C GLY A 107 5.00 1.94 1.21
N MET A 108 6.13 1.62 1.82
CA MET A 108 6.18 0.72 2.98
C MET A 108 5.52 1.33 4.22
N ASP A 109 5.59 2.65 4.40
CA ASP A 109 4.88 3.35 5.47
C ASP A 109 3.37 3.19 5.26
N LEU A 110 2.90 3.37 4.02
CA LEU A 110 1.50 3.25 3.63
C LEU A 110 0.97 1.82 3.80
N VAL A 111 1.75 0.79 3.48
CA VAL A 111 1.38 -0.63 3.75
C VAL A 111 1.09 -0.83 5.23
N ARG A 112 2.01 -0.39 6.10
CA ARG A 112 1.86 -0.55 7.55
C ARG A 112 0.68 0.26 8.09
N LEU A 113 0.57 1.52 7.69
CA LEU A 113 -0.50 2.41 8.15
C LEU A 113 -1.87 1.92 7.68
N GLY A 114 -1.98 1.41 6.45
CA GLY A 114 -3.20 0.78 5.93
C GLY A 114 -3.64 -0.43 6.74
N LEU A 115 -2.70 -1.31 7.10
CA LEU A 115 -2.97 -2.47 7.95
C LEU A 115 -3.34 -2.09 9.39
N GLU A 116 -2.65 -1.10 9.97
CA GLU A 116 -2.90 -0.66 11.34
C GLU A 116 -4.25 0.07 11.51
N ARG A 117 -4.92 0.49 10.42
CA ARG A 117 -6.05 1.44 10.48
C ARG A 117 -7.31 1.02 9.70
N GLY A 118 -7.24 0.04 8.79
CA GLY A 118 -8.42 -0.45 8.04
C GLY A 118 -8.88 -1.85 8.47
N ARG A 119 -10.20 -2.11 8.45
CA ARG A 119 -10.80 -3.40 8.83
C ARG A 119 -11.20 -4.28 7.65
N SER A 120 -11.18 -3.72 6.45
CA SER A 120 -11.42 -4.42 5.18
C SER A 120 -10.41 -3.94 4.14
N ALA A 121 -10.34 -4.65 3.01
CA ALA A 121 -9.51 -4.26 1.89
C ALA A 121 -9.86 -2.84 1.41
N TYR A 122 -11.16 -2.54 1.30
CA TYR A 122 -11.67 -1.23 0.95
C TYR A 122 -11.26 -0.13 1.95
N GLU A 123 -11.49 -0.35 3.25
CA GLU A 123 -11.12 0.63 4.27
C GLU A 123 -9.61 0.89 4.28
N SER A 124 -8.79 -0.17 4.18
CA SER A 124 -7.33 -0.05 4.14
C SER A 124 -6.84 0.68 2.88
N MET A 125 -7.48 0.46 1.73
CA MET A 125 -7.20 1.21 0.49
C MET A 125 -7.45 2.71 0.70
N HIS A 126 -8.61 3.08 1.25
CA HIS A 126 -8.92 4.49 1.49
C HIS A 126 -8.04 5.14 2.55
N VAL A 127 -7.61 4.40 3.58
CA VAL A 127 -6.56 4.90 4.50
C VAL A 127 -5.29 5.27 3.72
N ILE A 128 -4.85 4.44 2.78
CA ILE A 128 -3.66 4.71 1.96
C ILE A 128 -3.89 5.96 1.10
N ILE A 129 -5.04 6.06 0.43
CA ILE A 129 -5.41 7.22 -0.40
C ILE A 129 -5.41 8.51 0.43
N ASP A 130 -6.14 8.55 1.55
CA ASP A 130 -6.24 9.73 2.41
C ASP A 130 -4.87 10.20 2.91
N LEU A 131 -4.00 9.26 3.26
CA LEU A 131 -2.65 9.55 3.70
C LEU A 131 -1.77 10.07 2.55
N LEU A 132 -1.90 9.48 1.36
CA LEU A 132 -1.17 9.90 0.18
C LEU A 132 -1.61 11.31 -0.26
N GLU A 133 -2.91 11.59 -0.30
CA GLU A 133 -3.43 12.91 -0.68
C GLU A 133 -3.01 14.00 0.32
N LYS A 134 -2.94 13.65 1.61
CA LYS A 134 -2.58 14.60 2.66
C LYS A 134 -1.09 14.84 2.81
N TYR A 135 -0.27 13.81 2.67
CA TYR A 135 1.16 13.87 2.98
C TYR A 135 2.07 13.70 1.77
N GLY A 136 1.51 13.28 0.62
CA GLY A 136 2.24 13.01 -0.60
C GLY A 136 3.11 11.75 -0.54
N PRO A 137 3.55 11.24 -1.70
CA PRO A 137 4.56 10.19 -1.80
C PRO A 137 5.91 10.65 -1.27
N GLY A 138 6.54 9.80 -0.47
CA GLY A 138 7.94 9.89 -0.08
C GLY A 138 8.82 8.93 -0.90
N SER A 139 10.12 9.19 -0.94
CA SER A 139 11.10 8.30 -1.57
C SER A 139 12.43 8.28 -0.81
N LEU A 140 13.11 7.14 -0.82
CA LEU A 140 14.44 6.98 -0.25
C LEU A 140 15.48 6.74 -1.35
N GLY A 141 16.62 7.44 -1.25
CA GLY A 141 17.75 7.25 -2.16
C GLY A 141 17.54 7.87 -3.54
N ARG A 142 18.30 7.37 -4.53
CA ARG A 142 18.34 7.92 -5.90
C ARG A 142 17.22 7.40 -6.81
N ALA A 143 16.56 6.30 -6.45
CA ALA A 143 15.47 5.72 -7.23
C ALA A 143 14.13 6.31 -6.75
N ARG A 144 13.62 7.27 -7.52
CA ARG A 144 12.31 7.90 -7.30
C ARG A 144 11.24 7.04 -7.95
N TYR A 145 10.35 6.46 -7.13
CA TYR A 145 9.25 5.61 -7.60
C TYR A 145 7.97 5.87 -6.81
N HIS A 146 6.83 5.73 -7.48
CA HIS A 146 5.52 5.63 -6.85
C HIS A 146 5.21 4.17 -6.56
N ASN A 147 4.09 3.89 -5.89
CA ASN A 147 3.76 2.53 -5.51
C ASN A 147 2.43 2.12 -6.14
N ASN A 148 2.36 0.87 -6.58
CA ASN A 148 1.09 0.18 -6.62
C ASN A 148 0.94 -0.67 -5.36
N PHE A 149 -0.29 -0.95 -5.00
CA PHE A 149 -0.66 -1.75 -3.84
C PHE A 149 -1.63 -2.82 -4.29
N LEU A 150 -1.45 -4.04 -3.77
CA LEU A 150 -2.46 -5.07 -3.81
C LEU A 150 -2.96 -5.26 -2.38
N ILE A 151 -4.25 -5.10 -2.18
CA ILE A 151 -4.92 -5.13 -0.89
C ILE A 151 -6.03 -6.17 -0.99
N ALA A 152 -6.14 -7.08 -0.03
CA ALA A 152 -7.15 -8.13 -0.06
C ALA A 152 -7.67 -8.42 1.34
N ASP A 153 -8.92 -8.86 1.44
CA ASP A 153 -9.52 -9.39 2.67
C ASP A 153 -10.14 -10.77 2.37
N ALA A 154 -11.12 -11.20 3.17
CA ALA A 154 -11.76 -12.50 3.00
C ALA A 154 -12.70 -12.57 1.79
N ASP A 155 -13.17 -11.43 1.29
CA ASP A 155 -14.27 -11.34 0.33
C ASP A 155 -13.82 -10.74 -1.01
N GLU A 156 -12.89 -9.78 -0.98
CA GLU A 156 -12.49 -9.01 -2.15
C GLU A 156 -11.00 -8.63 -2.15
N ALA A 157 -10.55 -8.13 -3.29
CA ALA A 157 -9.25 -7.50 -3.43
C ALA A 157 -9.34 -6.21 -4.24
N TRP A 158 -8.32 -5.38 -4.08
CA TRP A 158 -8.17 -4.08 -4.71
C TRP A 158 -6.74 -3.90 -5.19
N VAL A 159 -6.60 -3.51 -6.45
CA VAL A 159 -5.35 -2.96 -6.98
C VAL A 159 -5.46 -1.45 -6.90
N LEU A 160 -4.50 -0.79 -6.24
CA LEU A 160 -4.39 0.66 -6.19
C LEU A 160 -3.08 1.08 -6.86
N GLU A 161 -3.14 1.82 -7.96
CA GLU A 161 -1.98 2.34 -8.66
C GLU A 161 -1.86 3.85 -8.46
N THR A 162 -0.68 4.33 -8.05
CA THR A 162 -0.46 5.76 -7.69
C THR A 162 0.57 6.42 -8.58
N ALA A 163 0.42 7.72 -8.82
CA ALA A 163 1.36 8.58 -9.53
C ALA A 163 1.26 10.01 -8.99
N GLY A 164 2.25 10.45 -8.19
CA GLY A 164 2.11 11.67 -7.39
C GLY A 164 0.90 11.58 -6.46
N ARG A 165 0.08 12.63 -6.44
CA ARG A 165 -1.25 12.66 -5.80
C ARG A 165 -2.34 11.89 -6.55
N TYR A 166 -2.13 11.52 -7.82
CA TYR A 166 -3.15 10.84 -8.61
C TYR A 166 -3.14 9.35 -8.34
N TRP A 167 -4.31 8.74 -8.44
CA TRP A 167 -4.49 7.32 -8.20
C TRP A 167 -5.66 6.76 -9.00
N VAL A 168 -5.61 5.45 -9.24
CA VAL A 168 -6.69 4.66 -9.83
C VAL A 168 -6.78 3.33 -9.09
N ALA A 169 -8.00 2.83 -8.91
CA ALA A 169 -8.28 1.60 -8.18
C ALA A 169 -9.19 0.66 -8.98
N GLU A 170 -8.86 -0.63 -8.95
CA GLU A 170 -9.61 -1.72 -9.59
C GLU A 170 -10.06 -2.69 -8.50
N LYS A 171 -11.37 -2.98 -8.46
CA LYS A 171 -11.96 -3.98 -7.57
C LYS A 171 -11.97 -5.36 -8.21
N ILE A 172 -11.59 -6.38 -7.43
CA ILE A 172 -11.57 -7.78 -7.84
C ILE A 172 -12.40 -8.59 -6.85
N THR A 173 -13.51 -9.15 -7.31
CA THR A 173 -14.39 -10.01 -6.50
C THR A 173 -14.37 -11.48 -6.93
N ASP A 174 -13.76 -11.79 -8.08
CA ASP A 174 -13.63 -13.14 -8.60
C ASP A 174 -12.42 -13.22 -9.54
N GLY A 175 -11.75 -14.37 -9.60
CA GLY A 175 -10.63 -14.61 -10.51
C GLY A 175 -9.25 -14.39 -9.88
N VAL A 176 -8.25 -14.26 -10.75
CA VAL A 176 -6.84 -14.07 -10.36
C VAL A 176 -6.34 -12.74 -10.92
N ARG A 177 -5.68 -11.94 -10.07
CA ARG A 177 -5.06 -10.68 -10.46
C ARG A 177 -3.61 -10.65 -10.02
N ALA A 178 -2.71 -10.26 -10.91
CA ALA A 178 -1.29 -10.10 -10.62
C ALA A 178 -0.84 -8.68 -10.91
N VAL A 179 0.06 -8.15 -10.07
CA VAL A 179 0.61 -6.80 -10.15
C VAL A 179 2.13 -6.92 -10.10
N SER A 180 2.85 -6.14 -10.91
CA SER A 180 4.32 -6.12 -10.92
C SER A 180 4.81 -4.67 -10.88
N ASN A 181 6.09 -4.41 -11.22
CA ASN A 181 6.68 -3.07 -11.24
C ASN A 181 6.21 -2.18 -12.43
N LEU A 182 4.94 -2.30 -12.83
CA LEU A 182 4.33 -1.59 -13.96
C LEU A 182 2.89 -1.20 -13.62
N TYR A 183 2.40 -0.15 -14.29
CA TYR A 183 0.97 0.17 -14.32
C TYR A 183 0.23 -0.83 -15.20
N THR A 184 -0.90 -1.31 -14.71
CA THR A 184 -1.68 -2.39 -15.30
C THR A 184 -3.17 -2.09 -15.40
N ILE A 185 -3.66 -1.11 -14.64
CA ILE A 185 -5.05 -0.65 -14.78
C ILE A 185 -5.14 0.18 -16.07
N GLY A 186 -6.07 -0.21 -16.94
CA GLY A 186 -6.24 0.36 -18.28
C GLY A 186 -7.31 1.45 -18.32
N ASP A 187 -8.22 1.32 -19.28
CA ASP A 187 -9.33 2.23 -19.54
C ASP A 187 -10.58 1.95 -18.68
N GLU A 188 -10.60 0.84 -17.96
CA GLU A 188 -11.64 0.49 -17.00
C GLU A 188 -11.07 0.48 -15.57
N TRP A 189 -11.76 1.18 -14.66
CA TRP A 189 -11.42 1.24 -13.25
C TRP A 189 -12.69 1.35 -12.39
N SER A 190 -12.56 1.01 -11.12
CA SER A 190 -13.65 1.11 -10.15
C SER A 190 -13.73 2.49 -9.51
N GLU A 191 -12.57 3.03 -9.11
CA GLU A 191 -12.46 4.37 -8.53
C GLU A 191 -11.18 5.07 -9.02
N ALA A 192 -11.16 6.39 -9.02
CA ALA A 192 -10.00 7.18 -9.40
C ALA A 192 -10.00 8.54 -8.73
N HIS A 193 -8.83 9.17 -8.65
CA HIS A 193 -8.72 10.57 -8.27
C HIS A 193 -9.60 11.43 -9.21
N PRO A 194 -10.41 12.38 -8.69
CA PRO A 194 -11.41 13.11 -9.47
C PRO A 194 -10.81 13.87 -10.67
N ASP A 195 -9.59 14.40 -10.50
CA ASP A 195 -8.90 15.16 -11.53
C ASP A 195 -8.01 14.29 -12.44
N LEU A 196 -8.02 12.95 -12.30
CA LEU A 196 -7.09 12.05 -13.01
C LEU A 196 -7.17 12.23 -14.54
N VAL A 197 -8.38 12.17 -15.09
CA VAL A 197 -8.59 12.26 -16.55
C VAL A 197 -8.26 13.65 -17.06
N GLU A 198 -8.71 14.70 -16.36
CA GLU A 198 -8.46 16.08 -16.75
C GLU A 198 -6.95 16.40 -16.76
N HIS A 199 -6.20 15.85 -15.81
CA HIS A 199 -4.74 15.99 -15.77
C HIS A 199 -4.05 15.22 -16.91
N ALA A 200 -4.48 13.98 -17.18
CA ALA A 200 -3.80 13.10 -18.12
C ALA A 200 -3.93 13.53 -19.61
N VAL A 201 -4.97 14.29 -19.96
CA VAL A 201 -5.24 14.72 -21.34
C VAL A 201 -4.71 16.12 -21.69
N LYS A 202 -4.03 16.79 -20.75
CA LYS A 202 -3.37 18.09 -20.96
C LYS A 202 -2.02 17.94 -21.64
#